data_AF-A0A0C2MQD7-F1
#
_entry.id   AF-A0A0C2MQD7-F1
#
_cell.length_a   1.000
_cell.length_b   1.000
_cell.length_c   1.000
_cell.angle_alpha   90.00
_cell.angle_beta   90.00
_cell.angle_gamma   90.00
#
_symmetry.space_group_name_H-M   'P 1'
#
loop_
_entity.id
_entity.type
_entity.pdbx_description
1 polymer ?
#
loop_
_entity_poly.entity_id
_entity_poly.type
_entity_poly.pdbx_seq_one_letter_code
_entity_poly.pdbx_strand_id
1 'polypeptide(L)'
;MPELMDKDVLKPNLHILHSVMSPKVNYKLFPRNETFYVTILRNTTSQWVSIFTYFNFQKHLPPSPIFESMSRFFNNFHNLNHKKDRHLHLSKNPNFFDLGFWPKYLKPKHLPNSIKAVEKRLDLVMITELWEESLIALKNMLNLEWDDVTVLISSDLFERPPEVPEDLKREILSFNDADYQLYQYFYQKLKTYAQKLPLSDFENLRIYQKFWNETCIGQMVPELSNDDELHLDYRLKNDIPQHYIGQCKMMTCSEMQFIEQYRKSKRIKNNTV
;
A
#
# COMPACT_ATOMS: atom_id res chain seq x y z
N MET A 1 19.91 13.03 26.02
CA MET A 1 20.34 14.21 25.25
C MET A 1 19.41 14.40 24.07
N PRO A 2 18.44 15.34 24.11
CA PRO A 2 17.61 15.69 22.97
C PRO A 2 17.85 17.16 22.60
N GLU A 3 19.02 17.47 22.04
CA GLU A 3 19.28 18.76 21.39
C GLU A 3 20.07 18.45 20.13
N LEU A 4 19.37 18.49 19.00
CA LEU A 4 19.82 18.60 17.60
C LEU A 4 18.67 18.10 16.70
N MET A 5 17.51 18.75 16.78
CA MET A 5 16.61 18.80 15.63
C MET A 5 16.54 20.27 15.26
N ASP A 6 17.32 20.61 14.25
CA ASP A 6 17.44 21.92 13.65
C ASP A 6 16.06 22.50 13.32
N LYS A 7 15.87 23.80 13.55
CA LYS A 7 14.56 24.47 13.39
C LYS A 7 14.17 24.69 11.92
N ASP A 8 15.08 24.40 10.99
CA ASP A 8 14.89 24.57 9.55
C ASP A 8 14.78 23.23 8.80
N VAL A 9 14.21 22.19 9.42
CA VAL A 9 13.77 21.00 8.68
C VAL A 9 12.61 21.41 7.79
N LEU A 10 12.88 21.60 6.50
CA LEU A 10 11.90 21.66 5.41
C LEU A 10 10.77 20.67 5.71
N LYS A 11 9.58 21.17 6.04
CA LYS A 11 8.38 20.35 6.23
C LYS A 11 8.13 19.62 4.90
N PRO A 12 8.22 18.28 4.86
CA PRO A 12 7.96 17.55 3.62
C PRO A 12 6.51 17.77 3.20
N ASN A 13 6.25 17.96 1.91
CA ASN A 13 4.89 18.14 1.39
C ASN A 13 4.14 16.80 1.26
N LEU A 14 4.85 15.67 1.30
CA LEU A 14 4.31 14.34 1.10
C LEU A 14 5.14 13.32 1.91
N HIS A 15 4.46 12.35 2.52
CA HIS A 15 5.08 11.19 3.16
C HIS A 15 4.38 9.92 2.72
N ILE A 16 5.09 9.11 1.95
CA ILE A 16 4.60 7.85 1.35
C ILE A 16 5.49 6.66 1.71
N LEU A 17 6.47 6.85 2.59
CA LEU A 17 7.38 5.78 3.00
C LEU A 17 6.71 4.87 4.03
N HIS A 18 6.97 3.57 3.92
CA HIS A 18 6.50 2.58 4.87
C HIS A 18 6.90 2.96 6.30
N SER A 19 5.92 3.20 7.16
CA SER A 19 6.15 3.61 8.54
C SER A 19 4.96 3.23 9.42
N VAL A 20 5.26 2.84 10.66
CA VAL A 20 4.22 2.63 11.67
C VAL A 20 3.72 3.99 12.15
N MET A 21 2.41 4.20 12.05
CA MET A 21 1.76 5.43 12.48
C MET A 21 1.92 5.62 13.98
N SER A 22 2.46 6.77 14.35
CA SER A 22 2.51 7.30 15.70
C SER A 22 1.83 8.66 15.70
N PRO A 23 0.55 8.78 16.08
CA PRO A 23 -0.19 10.05 16.02
C PRO A 23 0.57 11.23 16.64
N LYS A 24 1.31 10.99 17.74
CA LYS A 24 2.15 12.01 18.38
C LYS A 24 3.26 12.53 17.46
N VAL A 25 3.95 11.66 16.74
CA VAL A 25 5.06 12.03 15.84
C VAL A 25 4.50 12.55 14.52
N ASN A 26 3.55 11.82 13.93
CA ASN A 26 2.93 12.19 12.66
C ASN A 26 2.29 13.59 12.76
N TYR A 27 1.52 13.90 13.80
CA TYR A 27 0.84 15.20 13.91
C TYR A 27 1.78 16.35 14.25
N LYS A 28 2.99 16.07 14.74
CA LYS A 28 4.03 17.07 14.92
C LYS A 28 4.66 17.48 13.58
N LEU A 29 4.89 16.51 12.70
CA LEU A 29 5.51 16.75 11.38
C LEU A 29 4.48 17.17 10.32
N PHE A 30 3.28 16.62 10.42
CA PHE A 30 2.15 16.74 9.51
C PHE A 30 0.88 17.07 10.32
N PRO A 31 0.64 18.34 10.68
CA PRO A 31 -0.52 18.72 11.47
C PRO A 31 -1.85 18.28 10.85
N ARG A 32 -2.77 17.71 11.64
CA ARG A 32 -4.03 17.13 11.11
C ARG A 32 -4.93 18.12 10.40
N ASN A 33 -4.88 19.38 10.77
CA ASN A 33 -5.66 20.45 10.15
C ASN A 33 -5.11 20.91 8.79
N GLU A 34 -3.91 20.46 8.41
CA GLU A 34 -3.21 20.91 7.19
C GLU A 34 -2.76 19.74 6.32
N THR A 35 -2.96 18.49 6.73
CA THR A 35 -2.47 17.32 6.03
C THR A 35 -3.59 16.33 5.79
N PHE A 36 -3.69 15.88 4.54
CA PHE A 36 -4.56 14.78 4.13
C PHE A 36 -3.90 13.44 4.45
N TYR A 37 -4.57 12.65 5.27
CA TYR A 37 -4.12 11.33 5.68
C TYR A 37 -4.86 10.24 4.91
N VAL A 38 -4.11 9.44 4.15
CA VAL A 38 -4.65 8.34 3.36
C VAL A 38 -3.86 7.06 3.62
N THR A 39 -4.56 5.93 3.55
CA THR A 39 -3.94 4.59 3.50
C THR A 39 -4.68 3.73 2.48
N ILE A 40 -4.09 2.61 2.10
CA ILE A 40 -4.74 1.57 1.28
C ILE A 40 -4.85 0.30 2.14
N LEU A 41 -6.01 -0.36 2.11
CA LEU A 41 -6.20 -1.70 2.64
C LEU A 41 -6.46 -2.68 1.49
N ARG A 42 -6.10 -3.95 1.70
CA ARG A 42 -6.33 -5.05 0.77
C ARG A 42 -7.13 -6.14 1.48
N ASN A 43 -7.82 -6.99 0.73
CA ASN A 43 -8.49 -8.16 1.27
C ASN A 43 -7.54 -8.98 2.15
N THR A 44 -7.95 -9.23 3.39
CA THR A 44 -7.14 -9.85 4.44
C THR A 44 -6.52 -11.18 4.03
N THR A 45 -7.26 -12.03 3.30
CA THR A 45 -6.74 -13.31 2.81
C THR A 45 -5.63 -13.11 1.80
N SER A 46 -5.89 -12.31 0.75
CA SER A 46 -4.91 -12.09 -0.32
C SER A 46 -3.66 -11.35 0.18
N GLN A 47 -3.84 -10.40 1.10
CA GLN A 47 -2.75 -9.69 1.75
C GLN A 47 -1.90 -10.62 2.60
N TRP A 48 -2.52 -11.49 3.41
CA TRP A 48 -1.78 -12.41 4.27
C TRP A 48 -0.97 -13.43 3.47
N VAL A 49 -1.53 -13.98 2.39
CA VAL A 49 -0.81 -14.86 1.47
C VAL A 49 0.40 -14.15 0.86
N SER A 50 0.23 -12.90 0.41
CA SER A 50 1.32 -12.09 -0.11
C SER A 50 2.41 -11.87 0.93
N ILE A 51 2.06 -11.50 2.18
CA ILE A 51 3.02 -11.32 3.28
C ILE A 51 3.78 -12.62 3.57
N PHE A 52 3.07 -13.76 3.63
CA PHE A 52 3.68 -15.05 3.95
C PHE A 52 4.73 -15.46 2.91
N THR A 53 4.40 -15.28 1.62
CA THR A 53 5.30 -15.59 0.51
C THR A 53 6.46 -14.59 0.43
N TYR A 54 6.17 -13.28 0.46
CA TYR A 54 7.16 -12.21 0.32
C TYR A 54 8.24 -12.28 1.40
N PHE A 55 7.86 -12.43 2.68
CA PHE A 55 8.85 -12.56 3.76
C PHE A 55 9.43 -13.98 3.93
N ASN A 56 9.02 -14.91 3.06
CA ASN A 56 9.38 -16.31 3.07
C ASN A 56 9.22 -16.94 4.47
N PHE A 57 8.04 -16.80 5.07
CA PHE A 57 7.78 -17.35 6.41
C PHE A 57 7.80 -18.87 6.44
N GLN A 58 7.70 -19.52 5.29
CA GLN A 58 7.91 -20.97 5.14
C GLN A 58 9.28 -21.43 5.66
N LYS A 59 10.33 -20.61 5.60
CA LYS A 59 11.68 -20.95 6.11
C LYS A 59 11.72 -21.33 7.59
N HIS A 60 10.69 -20.97 8.36
CA HIS A 60 10.57 -21.29 9.80
C HIS A 60 9.92 -22.65 10.06
N LEU A 61 9.51 -23.36 9.00
CA LEU A 61 8.74 -24.60 9.09
C LEU A 61 9.47 -25.74 8.37
N PRO A 62 9.18 -27.00 8.71
CA PRO A 62 9.64 -28.14 7.92
C PRO A 62 9.16 -28.02 6.47
N PRO A 63 9.95 -28.43 5.46
CA PRO A 63 9.55 -28.39 4.07
C PRO A 63 8.19 -29.07 3.82
N SER A 64 7.29 -28.35 3.15
CA SER A 64 5.96 -28.81 2.75
C SER A 64 5.43 -27.94 1.60
N PRO A 65 4.40 -28.38 0.86
CA PRO A 65 3.67 -27.51 -0.07
C PRO A 65 3.26 -26.18 0.57
N ILE A 66 3.11 -25.13 -0.24
CA ILE A 66 2.93 -23.75 0.26
C ILE A 66 1.69 -23.61 1.17
N PHE A 67 0.54 -24.16 0.78
CA PHE A 67 -0.68 -24.08 1.58
C PHE A 67 -0.61 -24.90 2.87
N GLU A 68 0.04 -26.06 2.85
CA GLU A 68 0.28 -26.84 4.07
C GLU A 68 1.23 -26.09 5.02
N SER A 69 2.24 -25.43 4.47
CA SER A 69 3.14 -24.56 5.25
C SER A 69 2.38 -23.41 5.91
N MET A 70 1.42 -22.80 5.22
CA MET A 70 0.56 -21.76 5.80
C MET A 70 -0.30 -22.29 6.96
N SER A 71 -0.97 -23.43 6.82
CA SER A 71 -1.74 -24.02 7.93
C SER A 71 -0.84 -24.41 9.12
N ARG A 72 0.33 -24.99 8.84
CA ARG A 72 1.34 -25.31 9.88
C ARG A 72 1.84 -24.06 10.59
N PHE A 73 1.92 -22.93 9.90
CA PHE A 73 2.35 -21.65 10.49
C PHE A 73 1.43 -21.24 11.63
N PHE A 74 0.11 -21.32 11.46
CA PHE A 74 -0.84 -20.94 12.51
C PHE A 74 -0.68 -21.80 13.76
N ASN A 75 -0.54 -23.12 13.58
CA ASN A 75 -0.36 -24.06 14.68
C ASN A 75 0.98 -23.85 15.43
N ASN A 76 2.02 -23.39 14.73
CA ASN A 76 3.34 -23.18 15.31
C ASN A 76 3.63 -21.73 15.70
N PHE A 77 2.73 -20.78 15.41
CA PHE A 77 2.99 -19.34 15.52
C PHE A 77 3.57 -18.93 16.88
N HIS A 78 3.01 -19.46 17.97
CA HIS A 78 3.45 -19.17 19.33
C HIS A 78 4.86 -19.67 19.68
N ASN A 79 5.35 -20.67 18.94
CA ASN A 79 6.68 -21.26 19.13
C ASN A 79 7.75 -20.60 18.26
N LEU A 80 7.35 -19.72 17.33
CA LEU A 80 8.28 -19.03 16.44
C LEU A 80 9.14 -18.04 17.22
N ASN A 81 10.43 -17.98 16.88
CA ASN A 81 11.35 -17.07 17.54
C ASN A 81 11.26 -15.66 16.95
N HIS A 82 10.37 -14.84 17.51
CA HIS A 82 10.16 -13.44 17.13
C HIS A 82 11.41 -12.54 17.27
N LYS A 83 12.47 -12.98 17.96
CA LYS A 83 13.74 -12.25 18.03
C LYS A 83 14.64 -12.51 16.81
N LYS A 84 14.47 -13.67 16.14
CA LYS A 84 15.28 -14.06 14.98
C LYS A 84 14.76 -13.50 13.67
N ASP A 85 13.45 -13.29 13.56
CA ASP A 85 12.83 -12.69 12.38
C ASP A 85 12.00 -11.49 12.77
N ARG A 86 12.52 -10.31 12.42
CA ARG A 86 11.90 -9.02 12.71
C ARG A 86 10.59 -8.82 11.96
N HIS A 87 10.29 -9.57 10.90
CA HIS A 87 9.07 -9.42 10.10
C HIS A 87 7.90 -10.24 10.63
N LEU A 88 8.12 -11.18 11.55
CA LEU A 88 7.03 -12.04 12.08
C LEU A 88 5.87 -11.26 12.69
N HIS A 89 6.08 -10.03 13.16
CA HIS A 89 4.98 -9.18 13.64
C HIS A 89 3.97 -8.81 12.55
N LEU A 90 4.39 -8.76 11.28
CA LEU A 90 3.52 -8.49 10.12
C LEU A 90 2.60 -9.66 9.78
N SER A 91 2.83 -10.84 10.34
CA SER A 91 1.97 -12.00 10.09
C SER A 91 0.60 -11.91 10.78
N LYS A 92 0.45 -11.07 11.82
CA LYS A 92 -0.76 -10.99 12.64
C LYS A 92 -1.29 -9.57 12.77
N ASN A 93 -2.42 -9.31 12.12
CA ASN A 93 -3.07 -7.99 12.03
C ASN A 93 -2.12 -6.86 11.60
N PRO A 94 -1.40 -7.01 10.47
CA PRO A 94 -0.41 -6.04 9.99
C PRO A 94 -0.98 -4.63 9.79
N ASN A 95 -2.20 -4.48 9.29
CA ASN A 95 -2.77 -3.16 9.01
C ASN A 95 -2.99 -2.38 10.32
N PHE A 96 -3.55 -3.02 11.35
CA PHE A 96 -3.65 -2.38 12.66
C PHE A 96 -2.29 -2.04 13.25
N PHE A 97 -1.29 -2.91 13.05
CA PHE A 97 0.07 -2.62 13.48
C PHE A 97 0.61 -1.36 12.80
N ASP A 98 0.52 -1.26 11.48
CA ASP A 98 0.95 -0.10 10.70
C ASP A 98 0.17 1.17 11.07
N LEU A 99 -1.08 1.04 11.51
CA LEU A 99 -1.91 2.15 12.00
C LEU A 99 -1.64 2.50 13.49
N GLY A 100 -0.62 1.89 14.10
CA GLY A 100 -0.13 2.21 15.44
C GLY A 100 -0.88 1.53 16.58
N PHE A 101 -1.59 0.43 16.31
CA PHE A 101 -2.35 -0.31 17.32
C PHE A 101 -1.60 -1.57 17.76
N TRP A 102 -1.23 -1.60 19.03
CA TRP A 102 -0.66 -2.77 19.69
C TRP A 102 -1.72 -3.84 20.00
N PRO A 103 -1.35 -5.13 20.12
CA PRO A 103 -2.29 -6.24 20.34
C PRO A 103 -3.29 -6.06 21.49
N LYS A 104 -2.89 -5.33 22.55
CA LYS A 104 -3.79 -5.04 23.70
C LYS A 104 -5.06 -4.26 23.31
N TYR A 105 -5.02 -3.46 22.25
CA TYR A 105 -6.15 -2.69 21.74
C TYR A 105 -7.02 -3.45 20.74
N LEU A 106 -6.57 -4.64 20.32
CA LEU A 106 -7.24 -5.49 19.32
C LEU A 106 -8.03 -6.63 19.97
N LYS A 107 -8.22 -6.60 21.30
CA LYS A 107 -9.14 -7.53 21.98
C LYS A 107 -10.57 -7.26 21.50
N PRO A 108 -11.44 -8.29 21.38
CA PRO A 108 -12.79 -8.14 20.84
C PRO A 108 -13.60 -6.99 21.47
N LYS A 109 -13.51 -6.81 22.80
CA LYS A 109 -14.19 -5.72 23.53
C LYS A 109 -13.71 -4.29 23.19
N HIS A 110 -12.54 -4.15 22.57
CA HIS A 110 -11.94 -2.86 22.22
C HIS A 110 -11.94 -2.61 20.71
N LEU A 111 -12.09 -3.67 19.91
CA LEU A 111 -11.96 -3.61 18.46
C LEU A 111 -12.89 -2.57 17.79
N PRO A 112 -14.20 -2.45 18.15
CA PRO A 112 -15.05 -1.41 17.58
C PRO A 112 -14.51 0.01 17.83
N ASN A 113 -13.98 0.27 19.04
CA ASN A 113 -13.39 1.57 19.37
C ASN A 113 -12.07 1.80 18.62
N SER A 114 -11.29 0.75 18.38
CA SER A 114 -10.05 0.82 17.60
C SER A 114 -10.34 1.14 16.13
N ILE A 115 -11.36 0.52 15.51
CA ILE A 115 -11.81 0.84 14.15
C ILE A 115 -12.26 2.30 14.07
N LYS A 116 -13.06 2.77 15.04
CA LYS A 116 -13.47 4.19 15.10
C LYS A 116 -12.30 5.15 15.33
N ALA A 117 -11.26 4.72 16.04
CA ALA A 117 -10.05 5.51 16.18
C ALA A 117 -9.27 5.59 14.86
N VAL A 118 -9.19 4.52 14.06
CA VAL A 118 -8.63 4.58 12.69
C VAL A 118 -9.42 5.55 11.83
N GLU A 119 -10.75 5.44 11.83
CA GLU A 119 -11.64 6.33 11.05
C GLU A 119 -11.45 7.81 11.36
N LYS A 120 -11.18 8.17 12.62
CA LYS A 120 -10.91 9.56 13.00
C LYS A 120 -9.53 10.06 12.58
N ARG A 121 -8.58 9.15 12.35
CA ARG A 121 -7.18 9.50 12.04
C ARG A 121 -6.97 9.78 10.56
N LEU A 122 -7.74 9.11 9.70
CA LEU A 122 -7.57 9.11 8.25
C LEU A 122 -8.72 9.89 7.58
N ASP A 123 -8.39 10.63 6.55
CA ASP A 123 -9.37 11.32 5.71
C ASP A 123 -9.94 10.36 4.65
N LEU A 124 -9.11 9.45 4.14
CA LEU A 124 -9.50 8.40 3.20
C LEU A 124 -8.84 7.05 3.54
N VAL A 125 -9.61 5.97 3.42
CA VAL A 125 -9.10 4.60 3.38
C VAL A 125 -9.49 4.01 2.05
N MET A 126 -8.50 3.86 1.17
CA MET A 126 -8.63 3.22 -0.13
C MET A 126 -8.67 1.70 0.04
N ILE A 127 -9.28 1.01 -0.92
CA ILE A 127 -9.43 -0.44 -0.93
C ILE A 127 -8.93 -0.97 -2.26
N THR A 128 -7.97 -1.89 -2.24
CA THR A 128 -7.39 -2.49 -3.45
C THR A 128 -8.45 -3.14 -4.34
N GLU A 129 -9.45 -3.79 -3.76
CA GLU A 129 -10.54 -4.46 -4.49
C GLU A 129 -11.62 -3.49 -5.03
N LEU A 130 -11.57 -2.22 -4.65
CA LEU A 130 -12.41 -1.12 -5.16
C LEU A 130 -11.50 0.00 -5.69
N TRP A 131 -10.59 -0.36 -6.58
CA TRP A 131 -9.48 0.51 -6.99
C TRP A 131 -9.95 1.77 -7.73
N GLU A 132 -10.87 1.62 -8.68
CA GLU A 132 -11.42 2.76 -9.42
C GLU A 132 -12.18 3.71 -8.48
N GLU A 133 -13.00 3.17 -7.57
CA GLU A 133 -13.70 3.94 -6.54
C GLU A 133 -12.71 4.67 -5.63
N SER A 134 -11.61 4.02 -5.26
CA SER A 134 -10.56 4.59 -4.42
C SER A 134 -9.87 5.76 -5.11
N LEU A 135 -9.52 5.63 -6.39
CA LEU A 135 -8.88 6.68 -7.17
C LEU A 135 -9.81 7.88 -7.37
N ILE A 136 -11.08 7.65 -7.70
CA ILE A 136 -12.07 8.73 -7.84
C ILE A 136 -12.31 9.43 -6.49
N ALA A 137 -12.38 8.67 -5.39
CA ALA A 137 -12.48 9.27 -4.06
C ALA A 137 -11.27 10.15 -3.73
N LEU A 138 -10.05 9.66 -3.98
CA LEU A 138 -8.83 10.42 -3.76
C LEU A 138 -8.81 11.70 -4.61
N LYS A 139 -9.13 11.58 -5.91
CA LYS A 139 -9.25 12.70 -6.85
C LYS A 139 -10.16 13.78 -6.30
N ASN A 140 -11.39 13.41 -5.95
CA ASN A 140 -12.42 14.36 -5.55
C ASN A 140 -12.12 15.01 -4.20
N MET A 141 -11.52 14.28 -3.26
CA MET A 141 -11.16 14.81 -1.93
C MET A 141 -9.97 15.76 -1.95
N LEU A 142 -9.01 15.54 -2.85
CA LEU A 142 -7.82 16.37 -3.00
C LEU A 142 -7.94 17.40 -4.14
N ASN A 143 -9.06 17.41 -4.86
CA ASN A 143 -9.28 18.22 -6.05
C ASN A 143 -8.17 18.06 -7.11
N LEU A 144 -7.81 16.81 -7.37
CA LEU A 144 -6.79 16.43 -8.36
C LEU A 144 -7.39 16.35 -9.77
N GLU A 145 -6.53 16.47 -10.77
CA GLU A 145 -6.87 16.25 -12.17
C GLU A 145 -6.87 14.74 -12.51
N TRP A 146 -7.43 14.37 -13.66
CA TRP A 146 -7.48 12.96 -14.09
C TRP A 146 -6.09 12.37 -14.34
N ASP A 147 -5.15 13.20 -14.82
CA ASP A 147 -3.76 12.80 -15.04
C ASP A 147 -3.06 12.42 -13.73
N ASP A 148 -3.39 13.08 -12.61
CA ASP A 148 -2.76 12.87 -11.31
C ASP A 148 -3.16 11.54 -10.65
N VAL A 149 -4.36 11.03 -10.97
CA VAL A 149 -4.89 9.76 -10.43
C VAL A 149 -4.85 8.62 -11.44
N THR A 150 -4.25 8.86 -12.61
CA THR A 150 -4.05 7.81 -13.60
C THR A 150 -2.90 6.92 -13.20
N VAL A 151 -3.15 5.61 -13.24
CA VAL A 151 -2.17 4.58 -12.87
C VAL A 151 -1.92 3.69 -14.09
N LEU A 152 -0.66 3.44 -14.40
CA LEU A 152 -0.26 2.40 -15.33
C LEU A 152 -0.35 1.08 -14.58
N ILE A 153 -1.35 0.27 -14.92
CA ILE A 153 -1.61 -1.00 -14.21
C ILE A 153 -0.72 -2.08 -14.83
N SER A 154 0.20 -2.65 -14.04
CA SER A 154 1.05 -3.75 -14.51
C SER A 154 0.26 -5.05 -14.38
N SER A 155 0.49 -6.00 -15.28
CA SER A 155 -0.22 -7.28 -15.25
C SER A 155 0.06 -8.11 -13.99
N ASP A 156 1.11 -7.78 -13.22
CA ASP A 156 1.43 -8.42 -11.93
C ASP A 156 0.38 -8.13 -10.86
N LEU A 157 -0.34 -7.01 -10.94
CA LEU A 157 -1.53 -6.78 -10.11
C LEU A 157 -2.63 -7.83 -10.37
N PHE A 158 -2.53 -8.57 -11.49
CA PHE A 158 -3.51 -9.56 -11.94
C PHE A 158 -2.96 -10.99 -12.07
N GLU A 159 -1.69 -11.26 -11.74
CA GLU A 159 -1.29 -12.64 -11.45
C GLU A 159 -2.07 -13.06 -10.21
N ARG A 160 -3.21 -13.74 -10.45
CA ARG A 160 -4.04 -14.23 -9.38
C ARG A 160 -3.18 -15.26 -8.64
N PRO A 161 -2.84 -15.03 -7.37
CA PRO A 161 -2.21 -16.07 -6.59
C PRO A 161 -3.13 -17.32 -6.65
N PRO A 162 -2.56 -18.52 -6.60
CA PRO A 162 -3.33 -19.75 -6.69
C PRO A 162 -4.50 -19.69 -5.70
N GLU A 163 -5.66 -20.17 -6.14
CA GLU A 163 -6.87 -20.07 -5.34
C GLU A 163 -6.67 -20.74 -3.98
N VAL A 164 -6.78 -19.93 -2.92
CA VAL A 164 -6.57 -20.38 -1.55
C VAL A 164 -7.72 -21.32 -1.17
N PRO A 165 -7.45 -22.52 -0.62
CA PRO A 165 -8.51 -23.41 -0.14
C PRO A 165 -9.40 -22.74 0.92
N GLU A 166 -10.70 -23.02 0.91
CA GLU A 166 -11.67 -22.38 1.82
C GLU A 166 -11.35 -22.59 3.31
N ASP A 167 -10.83 -23.75 3.69
CA ASP A 167 -10.41 -24.02 5.07
C ASP A 167 -9.27 -23.10 5.49
N LEU A 168 -8.27 -22.94 4.62
CA LEU A 168 -7.15 -22.04 4.85
C LEU A 168 -7.60 -20.58 4.87
N LYS A 169 -8.56 -20.18 4.02
CA LYS A 169 -9.16 -18.84 4.09
C LYS A 169 -9.77 -18.58 5.46
N ARG A 170 -10.53 -19.54 6.01
CA ARG A 170 -11.13 -19.41 7.36
C ARG A 170 -10.07 -19.30 8.46
N GLU A 171 -9.00 -20.08 8.38
CA GLU A 171 -7.87 -19.99 9.31
C GLU A 171 -7.21 -18.60 9.26
N ILE A 172 -6.94 -18.08 8.05
CA ILE A 172 -6.34 -16.75 7.85
C ILE A 172 -7.21 -15.65 8.46
N LEU A 173 -8.51 -15.67 8.17
CA LEU A 173 -9.45 -14.66 8.68
C LEU A 173 -9.58 -14.74 10.20
N SER A 174 -9.64 -15.94 10.77
CA SER A 174 -9.66 -16.13 12.22
C SER A 174 -8.37 -15.64 12.90
N PHE A 175 -7.22 -15.94 12.30
CA PHE A 175 -5.91 -15.52 12.81
C PHE A 175 -5.73 -13.99 12.78
N ASN A 176 -6.32 -13.34 11.77
CA ASN A 176 -6.28 -11.89 11.53
C ASN A 176 -7.65 -11.21 11.71
N ASP A 177 -8.43 -11.66 12.70
CA ASP A 177 -9.83 -11.21 12.89
C ASP A 177 -9.96 -9.68 13.02
N ALA A 178 -9.01 -9.02 13.68
CA ALA A 178 -9.05 -7.57 13.81
C ALA A 178 -8.92 -6.87 12.45
N ASP A 179 -7.91 -7.25 11.66
CA ASP A 179 -7.71 -6.71 10.32
C ASP A 179 -8.84 -7.07 9.36
N TYR A 180 -9.42 -8.27 9.51
CA TYR A 180 -10.61 -8.67 8.76
C TYR A 180 -11.79 -7.73 9.04
N GLN A 181 -12.11 -7.47 10.31
CA GLN A 181 -13.20 -6.55 10.67
C GLN A 181 -12.90 -5.10 10.25
N LEU A 182 -11.64 -4.66 10.33
CA LEU A 182 -11.19 -3.37 9.83
C LEU A 182 -11.45 -3.24 8.32
N TYR A 183 -11.02 -4.24 7.54
CA TYR A 183 -11.24 -4.29 6.11
C TYR A 183 -12.74 -4.25 5.76
N GLN A 184 -13.56 -5.09 6.40
CA GLN A 184 -15.02 -5.11 6.16
C GLN A 184 -15.66 -3.75 6.41
N TYR A 185 -15.27 -3.07 7.50
CA TYR A 185 -15.78 -1.74 7.84
C TYR A 185 -15.48 -0.72 6.74
N PHE A 186 -14.22 -0.61 6.32
CA PHE A 186 -13.80 0.38 5.32
C PHE A 186 -14.22 0.01 3.89
N TYR A 187 -14.27 -1.28 3.56
CA TYR A 187 -14.84 -1.78 2.31
C TYR A 187 -16.29 -1.31 2.15
N GLN A 188 -17.13 -1.56 3.16
CA GLN A 188 -18.53 -1.15 3.09
C GLN A 188 -18.67 0.38 3.08
N LYS A 189 -17.85 1.09 3.85
CA LYS A 189 -17.85 2.57 3.88
C LYS A 189 -17.51 3.15 2.51
N LEU A 190 -16.45 2.68 1.86
CA LEU A 190 -16.05 3.13 0.52
C LEU A 190 -17.10 2.75 -0.52
N LYS A 191 -17.63 1.53 -0.47
CA LYS A 191 -18.69 1.08 -1.37
C LYS A 191 -19.95 1.96 -1.28
N THR A 192 -20.36 2.35 -0.07
CA THR A 192 -21.48 3.28 0.13
C THR A 192 -21.17 4.69 -0.36
N TYR A 193 -19.92 5.16 -0.24
CA TYR A 193 -19.50 6.43 -0.85
C TYR A 193 -19.58 6.34 -2.39
N ALA A 194 -19.07 5.26 -2.97
CA ALA A 194 -19.01 5.03 -4.41
C ALA A 194 -20.38 4.99 -5.10
N GLN A 195 -21.44 4.57 -4.40
CA GLN A 195 -22.82 4.63 -4.90
C GLN A 195 -23.29 6.04 -5.29
N LYS A 196 -22.61 7.09 -4.81
CA LYS A 196 -22.93 8.49 -5.09
C LYS A 196 -22.07 9.07 -6.22
N LEU A 197 -21.08 8.34 -6.69
CA LEU A 197 -20.17 8.81 -7.74
C LEU A 197 -20.88 8.76 -9.11
N PRO A 198 -20.73 9.79 -9.95
CA PRO A 198 -21.22 9.77 -11.32
C PRO A 198 -20.61 8.63 -12.14
N LEU A 199 -21.40 7.96 -12.98
CA LEU A 199 -20.88 6.95 -13.91
C LEU A 199 -19.81 7.53 -14.87
N SER A 200 -19.96 8.81 -15.23
CA SER A 200 -18.98 9.54 -16.05
C SER A 200 -17.60 9.62 -15.41
N ASP A 201 -17.48 9.59 -14.08
CA ASP A 201 -16.17 9.63 -13.41
C ASP A 201 -15.39 8.33 -13.67
N PHE A 202 -16.06 7.18 -13.68
CA PHE A 202 -15.46 5.90 -14.02
C PHE A 202 -15.08 5.82 -15.50
N GLU A 203 -15.94 6.34 -16.38
CA GLU A 203 -15.66 6.41 -17.82
C GLU A 203 -14.44 7.30 -18.10
N ASN A 204 -14.38 8.48 -17.48
CA ASN A 204 -13.24 9.38 -17.60
C ASN A 204 -11.95 8.74 -17.09
N LEU A 205 -11.96 8.13 -15.89
CA LEU A 205 -10.78 7.46 -15.36
C LEU A 205 -10.23 6.43 -16.34
N ARG A 206 -11.11 5.60 -16.93
CA ARG A 206 -10.71 4.57 -17.92
C ARG A 206 -10.20 5.17 -19.23
N ILE A 207 -10.77 6.29 -19.69
CA ILE A 207 -10.28 7.02 -20.87
C ILE A 207 -8.85 7.49 -20.64
N TYR A 208 -8.57 8.13 -19.50
CA TYR A 208 -7.25 8.64 -19.17
C TYR A 208 -6.23 7.51 -18.96
N GLN A 209 -6.61 6.44 -18.25
CA GLN A 209 -5.78 5.25 -18.11
C GLN A 209 -5.43 4.63 -19.47
N LYS A 210 -6.42 4.49 -20.35
CA LYS A 210 -6.20 3.98 -21.71
C LYS A 210 -5.26 4.90 -22.50
N PHE A 211 -5.50 6.22 -22.47
CA PHE A 211 -4.70 7.20 -23.17
C PHE A 211 -3.23 7.14 -22.74
N TRP A 212 -2.95 7.16 -21.44
CA TRP A 212 -1.57 7.12 -20.94
C TRP A 212 -0.91 5.76 -21.17
N ASN A 213 -1.64 4.66 -21.06
CA ASN A 213 -1.12 3.34 -21.38
C ASN A 213 -0.73 3.22 -22.86
N GLU A 214 -1.64 3.62 -23.76
CA GLU A 214 -1.39 3.60 -25.22
C GLU A 214 -0.32 4.60 -25.65
N THR A 215 -0.15 5.72 -24.93
CA THR A 215 0.87 6.72 -25.26
C THR A 215 2.25 6.31 -24.75
N CYS A 216 2.34 5.84 -23.50
CA CYS A 216 3.63 5.61 -22.85
C CYS A 216 4.17 4.20 -23.07
N ILE A 217 3.34 3.16 -22.99
CA ILE A 217 3.82 1.78 -22.82
C ILE A 217 4.05 1.10 -24.17
N GLY A 218 5.28 0.67 -24.41
CA GLY A 218 5.66 -0.14 -25.57
C GLY A 218 5.65 -1.63 -25.25
N GLN A 219 6.26 -2.02 -24.14
CA GLN A 219 6.36 -3.42 -23.70
C GLN A 219 6.43 -3.50 -22.17
N MET A 220 5.87 -4.56 -21.57
CA MET A 220 6.18 -4.94 -20.18
C MET A 220 7.37 -5.89 -20.18
N VAL A 221 8.38 -5.61 -19.37
CA VAL A 221 9.64 -6.35 -19.30
C VAL A 221 9.86 -6.88 -17.89
N PRO A 222 10.27 -8.14 -17.71
CA PRO A 222 10.68 -8.63 -16.40
C PRO A 222 11.96 -7.92 -15.95
N GLU A 223 11.93 -7.33 -14.76
CA GLU A 223 13.04 -6.70 -14.07
C GLU A 223 13.25 -7.41 -12.72
N LEU A 224 14.51 -7.66 -12.36
CA LEU A 224 14.86 -8.22 -11.07
C LEU A 224 14.95 -7.07 -10.07
N SER A 225 14.15 -7.15 -9.00
CA SER A 225 14.29 -6.25 -7.87
C SER A 225 15.58 -6.57 -7.10
N ASN A 226 15.98 -5.64 -6.22
CA ASN A 226 17.15 -5.85 -5.34
C ASN A 226 16.99 -7.02 -4.36
N ASP A 227 15.77 -7.53 -4.17
CA ASP A 227 15.45 -8.66 -3.29
C ASP A 227 15.33 -9.98 -4.06
N ASP A 228 15.91 -10.07 -5.27
CA ASP A 228 15.86 -11.22 -6.19
C ASP A 228 14.43 -11.62 -6.63
N GLU A 229 13.46 -10.72 -6.47
CA GLU A 229 12.08 -10.92 -6.90
C GLU A 229 11.88 -10.31 -8.31
N LEU A 230 11.35 -11.11 -9.23
CA LEU A 230 11.04 -10.67 -10.59
C LEU A 230 9.74 -9.86 -10.58
N HIS A 231 9.78 -8.63 -11.08
CA HIS A 231 8.62 -7.77 -11.28
C HIS A 231 8.56 -7.33 -12.74
N LEU A 232 7.38 -7.08 -13.28
CA LEU A 232 7.22 -6.48 -14.60
C LEU A 232 7.37 -4.97 -14.49
N ASP A 233 8.41 -4.45 -15.14
CA ASP A 233 8.61 -3.03 -15.37
C ASP A 233 8.12 -2.63 -16.78
N TYR A 234 8.04 -1.34 -17.03
CA TYR A 234 7.57 -0.77 -18.28
C TYR A 234 8.70 -0.26 -19.16
N ARG A 235 8.76 -0.79 -20.38
CA ARG A 235 9.52 -0.17 -21.46
C ARG A 235 8.64 0.83 -22.22
N LEU A 236 9.10 2.07 -22.23
CA LEU A 236 8.47 3.15 -22.98
C LEU A 236 8.49 2.92 -24.49
N LYS A 237 7.48 3.45 -25.21
CA LYS A 237 7.48 3.53 -26.67
C LYS A 237 8.61 4.41 -27.19
N ASN A 238 9.07 4.11 -28.41
CA ASN A 238 10.13 4.88 -29.07
C ASN A 238 9.62 6.19 -29.70
N ASP A 239 8.33 6.25 -30.03
CA ASP A 239 7.67 7.31 -30.81
C ASP A 239 6.71 8.18 -29.97
N ILE A 240 7.01 8.35 -28.68
CA ILE A 240 6.22 9.19 -27.77
C ILE A 240 6.26 10.66 -28.24
N PRO A 241 5.09 11.34 -28.40
CA PRO A 241 5.05 12.75 -28.74
C PRO A 241 5.88 13.61 -27.78
N GLN A 242 6.62 14.59 -28.31
CA GLN A 242 7.65 15.32 -27.56
C GLN A 242 7.13 15.94 -26.24
N HIS A 243 5.89 16.43 -26.22
CA HIS A 243 5.29 17.02 -25.02
C HIS A 243 4.87 16.01 -23.95
N TYR A 244 4.74 14.72 -24.28
CA TYR A 244 4.39 13.65 -23.34
C TYR A 244 5.60 12.87 -22.80
N ILE A 245 6.78 13.00 -23.41
CA ILE A 245 7.99 12.25 -23.02
C ILE A 245 8.29 12.41 -21.51
N GLY A 246 8.21 13.64 -20.99
CA GLY A 246 8.48 13.92 -19.58
C GLY A 246 7.51 13.20 -18.65
N GLN A 247 6.21 13.29 -18.92
CA GLN A 247 5.18 12.65 -18.12
C GLN A 247 5.29 11.12 -18.17
N CYS A 248 5.46 10.54 -19.36
CA CYS A 248 5.64 9.09 -19.50
C CYS A 248 6.83 8.56 -18.70
N LYS A 249 7.97 9.26 -18.72
CA LYS A 249 9.14 8.90 -17.90
C LYS A 249 8.85 8.94 -16.41
N MET A 250 8.04 9.88 -15.94
CA MET A 250 7.67 9.97 -14.53
C MET A 250 6.67 8.88 -14.13
N MET A 251 5.70 8.57 -15.00
CA MET A 251 4.67 7.56 -14.73
C MET A 251 5.21 6.13 -14.73
N THR A 252 6.28 5.85 -15.49
CA THR A 252 6.97 4.55 -15.46
C THR A 252 8.19 4.53 -14.55
N CYS A 253 8.44 5.59 -13.77
CA CYS A 253 9.57 5.66 -12.86
C CYS A 253 9.27 4.79 -11.62
N SER A 254 10.09 3.78 -11.34
CA SER A 254 9.92 3.00 -10.13
C SER A 254 10.16 3.86 -8.88
N GLU A 255 9.58 3.48 -7.73
CA GLU A 255 9.77 4.22 -6.47
C GLU A 255 11.27 4.43 -6.17
N MET A 256 12.07 3.38 -6.37
CA MET A 256 13.52 3.41 -6.15
C MET A 256 14.21 4.42 -7.07
N GLN A 257 13.88 4.42 -8.36
CA GLN A 257 14.41 5.38 -9.33
C GLN A 257 13.98 6.81 -8.97
N PHE A 258 12.71 7.02 -8.59
CA PHE A 258 12.19 8.33 -8.21
C PHE A 258 12.91 8.89 -6.98
N ILE A 259 13.04 8.09 -5.92
CA ILE A 259 13.72 8.49 -4.68
C ILE A 259 15.19 8.83 -4.97
N GLU A 260 15.87 8.04 -5.81
CA GLU A 260 17.26 8.31 -6.17
C GLU A 260 17.41 9.63 -6.94
N GLN A 261 16.57 9.87 -7.94
CA GLN A 261 16.54 11.11 -8.70
C GLN A 261 16.23 12.31 -7.80
N TYR A 262 15.24 12.18 -6.91
CA TYR A 262 14.89 13.22 -5.94
C TYR A 262 16.07 13.57 -5.03
N ARG A 263 16.75 12.56 -4.46
CA ARG A 263 17.94 12.75 -3.60
C ARG A 263 19.08 13.43 -4.36
N LYS A 264 19.35 13.03 -5.60
CA LYS A 264 20.36 13.67 -6.46
C LYS A 264 20.02 15.15 -6.71
N SER A 265 18.76 15.47 -7.01
CA SER A 265 18.33 16.85 -7.25
C SER A 265 18.52 17.78 -6.05
N LYS A 266 18.30 17.27 -4.82
CA LYS A 266 18.52 18.01 -3.57
C LYS A 266 19.99 18.24 -3.27
N ARG A 267 20.86 17.24 -3.54
CA ARG A 267 22.32 17.39 -3.39
C ARG A 267 22.89 18.43 -4.34
N ILE A 268 22.43 18.46 -5.59
CA ILE A 268 22.87 19.46 -6.58
C ILE A 268 22.49 20.88 -6.13
N LYS A 269 21.26 21.08 -5.63
CA LYS A 269 20.80 22.37 -5.09
C LYS A 269 21.59 22.84 -3.86
N ASN A 270 22.07 21.91 -3.03
CA ASN A 270 22.90 22.25 -1.87
C ASN A 270 24.37 22.52 -2.23
N ASN A 271 24.84 22.10 -3.42
CA ASN A 271 26.21 22.34 -3.89
C ASN A 271 26.32 23.56 -4.83
N THR A 272 25.22 24.27 -5.09
CA THR A 272 25.15 25.46 -5.96
C THR A 272 24.87 26.75 -5.19
N VAL A 273 25.11 26.75 -3.87
CA VAL A 273 25.08 27.93 -2.99
C VAL A 273 26.45 28.15 -2.38
#